data_AF-A0A519RW36-F1
#
_entry.id   AF-A0A519RW36-F1
#
_cell.length_a   1.000
_cell.length_b   1.000
_cell.length_c   1.000
_cell.angle_alpha   90.00
_cell.angle_beta   90.00
_cell.angle_gamma   90.00
#
_symmetry.space_group_name_H-M   'P 1'
#
loop_
_entity.id
_entity.type
_entity.pdbx_description
1 polymer ?
#
loop_
_entity_poly.entity_id
_entity_poly.type
_entity_poly.pdbx_seq_one_letter_code
_entity_poly.pdbx_strand_id
1 'polypeptide(L)'
;MSTLRWCCLLSLSVTLAWPAQAQQASAQQPDYRFSQAILAQWQHDSVWSNYQNYAVQFSQIGDYCHTLAAQSAFEKGRNSPDNNIRFDPAYARQFHAVAAQPELLRRTATRQLVLLNEAHYQPLNRVFTRSMLAGLYAQGFRYLCLEDLANGPQADAPLNQRKYPTRATGYYSLEPQYGELERYALGAVLN
;
A
#
# COMPACT_ATOMS: atom_id res chain seq x y z
N MET A 1 3.38 3.33 34.40
CA MET A 1 4.25 3.67 33.24
C MET A 1 3.55 3.18 31.99
N SER A 2 2.96 4.07 31.18
CA SER A 2 2.32 3.65 29.93
C SER A 2 3.40 3.29 28.89
N THR A 3 3.46 2.04 28.49
CA THR A 3 4.35 1.60 27.42
C THR A 3 3.79 2.07 26.08
N LEU A 4 4.58 2.82 25.31
CA LEU A 4 4.18 3.28 23.97
C LEU A 4 3.91 2.08 23.05
N ARG A 5 2.84 2.16 22.25
CA ARG A 5 2.49 1.16 21.24
C ARG A 5 2.46 1.77 19.83
N TRP A 6 3.11 1.10 18.89
CA TRP A 6 3.40 1.54 17.52
C TRP A 6 2.73 0.60 16.51
N CYS A 7 2.19 1.13 15.42
CA CYS A 7 1.73 0.35 14.27
C CYS A 7 2.50 0.84 13.04
N CYS A 8 3.22 -0.05 12.35
CA CYS A 8 3.92 0.31 11.11
C CYS A 8 3.35 -0.48 9.93
N LEU A 9 3.20 0.20 8.81
CA LEU A 9 2.92 -0.39 7.51
C LEU A 9 4.26 -0.43 6.77
N LEU A 10 4.73 -1.63 6.46
CA LEU A 10 5.98 -1.86 5.74
C LEU A 10 5.67 -2.57 4.43
N SER A 11 6.38 -2.21 3.36
CA SER A 11 6.52 -3.02 2.16
C SER A 11 7.95 -3.56 2.04
N LEU A 12 8.10 -4.58 1.22
CA LEU A 12 9.39 -5.11 0.78
C LEU A 12 9.67 -4.62 -0.64
N SER A 13 10.40 -3.52 -0.77
CA SER A 13 11.01 -3.11 -2.04
C SER A 13 12.49 -3.51 -2.07
N VAL A 14 12.86 -4.36 -3.04
CA VAL A 14 14.26 -4.56 -3.41
C VAL A 14 14.74 -3.26 -4.06
N THR A 15 15.62 -2.53 -3.37
CA THR A 15 16.26 -1.33 -3.93
C THR A 15 17.26 -1.76 -5.00
N LEU A 16 16.90 -1.62 -6.27
CA LEU A 16 17.88 -1.58 -7.35
C LEU A 16 18.37 -0.13 -7.46
N ALA A 17 19.65 0.09 -7.15
CA ALA A 17 20.30 1.39 -7.28
C ALA A 17 20.30 1.82 -8.76
N TRP A 18 19.72 2.99 -9.04
CA TRP A 18 19.72 3.59 -10.37
C TRP A 18 21.00 4.42 -10.56
N PRO A 19 21.78 4.26 -11.64
CA PRO A 19 22.90 5.14 -11.93
C PRO A 19 22.38 6.50 -12.41
N ALA A 20 22.93 7.59 -11.89
CA ALA A 20 22.57 8.95 -12.30
C ALA A 20 22.91 9.17 -13.78
N GLN A 21 21.88 9.40 -14.61
CA GLN A 21 22.03 9.89 -15.97
C GLN A 21 21.57 11.36 -16.02
N ALA A 22 22.34 12.19 -16.72
CA ALA A 22 22.07 13.61 -16.87
C ALA A 22 20.70 13.84 -17.54
N GLN A 23 19.80 14.52 -16.84
CA GLN A 23 18.45 14.84 -17.32
C GLN A 23 18.52 15.97 -18.36
N GLN A 24 18.20 15.66 -19.62
CA GLN A 24 17.74 16.66 -20.55
C GLN A 24 16.36 17.15 -20.07
N ALA A 25 16.13 18.47 -20.10
CA ALA A 25 14.86 19.08 -19.71
C ALA A 25 13.77 18.70 -20.73
N SER A 26 13.18 17.52 -20.56
CA SER A 26 11.89 17.19 -21.18
C SER A 26 10.83 18.04 -20.50
N ALA A 27 9.94 18.66 -21.28
CA ALA A 27 8.70 19.24 -20.75
C ALA A 27 8.11 18.28 -19.70
N GLN A 28 7.98 18.74 -18.45
CA GLN A 28 7.50 17.90 -17.35
C GLN A 28 6.22 17.23 -17.80
N GLN A 29 6.25 15.90 -17.91
CA GLN A 29 5.05 15.11 -18.15
C GLN A 29 4.00 15.55 -17.13
N PRO A 30 2.73 15.73 -17.54
CA PRO A 30 1.69 16.13 -16.60
C PRO A 30 1.72 15.16 -15.42
N ASP A 31 1.76 15.73 -14.21
CA ASP A 31 1.83 15.00 -12.95
C ASP A 31 0.64 13.99 -12.83
N TYR A 32 -0.44 14.21 -13.57
CA TYR A 32 -1.54 13.26 -13.74
C TYR A 32 -1.51 12.55 -15.09
N ARG A 33 -1.58 11.21 -15.09
CA ARG A 33 -1.60 10.38 -16.31
C ARG A 33 -3.01 9.83 -16.56
N PHE A 34 -3.59 10.14 -17.73
CA PHE A 34 -4.86 9.53 -18.13
C PHE A 34 -4.73 8.01 -18.31
N SER A 35 -5.79 7.27 -17.97
CA SER A 35 -5.84 5.80 -18.09
C SER A 35 -5.42 5.30 -19.47
N GLN A 36 -5.83 6.00 -20.54
CA GLN A 36 -5.48 5.67 -21.93
C GLN A 36 -3.97 5.70 -22.17
N ALA A 37 -3.24 6.64 -21.57
CA ALA A 37 -1.79 6.75 -21.73
C ALA A 37 -1.05 5.64 -20.96
N ILE A 38 -1.59 5.22 -19.81
CA ILE A 38 -1.05 4.09 -19.03
C ILE A 38 -1.31 2.78 -19.79
N LEU A 39 -2.55 2.61 -20.29
CA LEU A 39 -2.96 1.44 -21.08
C LEU A 39 -2.13 1.28 -22.35
N ALA A 40 -1.90 2.38 -23.08
CA ALA A 40 -1.08 2.36 -24.29
C ALA A 40 0.35 1.88 -23.99
N GLN A 41 0.96 2.29 -22.88
CA GLN A 41 2.28 1.79 -22.50
C GLN A 41 2.24 0.32 -22.10
N TRP A 42 1.28 -0.06 -21.25
CA TRP A 42 1.15 -1.44 -20.78
C TRP A 42 0.94 -2.44 -21.93
N GLN A 43 0.11 -2.09 -22.92
CA GLN A 43 -0.16 -2.94 -24.09
C GLN A 43 1.07 -3.21 -24.97
N HIS A 44 2.08 -2.33 -24.95
CA HIS A 44 3.31 -2.48 -25.72
C HIS A 44 4.48 -3.02 -24.88
N ASP A 45 4.29 -3.20 -23.57
CA ASP A 45 5.33 -3.70 -22.67
C ASP A 45 5.26 -5.23 -22.57
N SER A 46 6.38 -5.90 -22.88
CA SER A 46 6.51 -7.35 -22.82
C SER A 46 7.20 -7.84 -21.54
N VAL A 47 7.69 -6.93 -20.70
CA VAL A 47 8.41 -7.26 -19.48
C VAL A 47 7.43 -7.39 -18.33
N TRP A 48 7.08 -8.64 -17.97
CA TRP A 48 6.05 -8.91 -16.95
C TRP A 48 6.30 -8.21 -15.61
N SER A 49 7.56 -8.03 -15.20
CA SER A 49 7.90 -7.38 -13.93
C SER A 49 7.50 -5.90 -13.90
N ASN A 50 7.40 -5.25 -15.06
CA ASN A 50 6.92 -3.87 -15.16
C ASN A 50 5.42 -3.76 -14.91
N TYR A 51 4.65 -4.86 -15.04
CA TYR A 51 3.20 -4.82 -14.89
C TYR A 51 2.75 -4.43 -13.49
N GLN A 52 3.59 -4.67 -12.48
CA GLN A 52 3.39 -4.14 -11.13
C GLN A 52 3.31 -2.61 -11.13
N ASN A 53 4.17 -1.93 -11.88
CA ASN A 53 4.20 -0.47 -11.94
C ASN A 53 2.96 0.09 -12.65
N TYR A 54 2.48 -0.55 -13.72
CA TYR A 54 1.23 -0.15 -14.35
C TYR A 54 0.04 -0.34 -13.41
N ALA A 55 0.01 -1.41 -12.63
CA ALA A 55 -1.04 -1.62 -11.62
C ALA A 55 -1.04 -0.50 -10.57
N VAL A 56 0.13 -0.07 -10.09
CA VAL A 56 0.28 1.11 -9.22
C VAL A 56 -0.23 2.37 -9.90
N GLN A 57 0.20 2.65 -11.14
CA GLN A 57 -0.23 3.86 -11.86
C GLN A 57 -1.74 3.92 -12.10
N PHE A 58 -2.37 2.81 -12.48
CA PHE A 58 -3.83 2.73 -12.59
C PHE A 58 -4.50 2.98 -11.23
N SER A 59 -3.92 2.46 -10.14
CA SER A 59 -4.49 2.65 -8.81
C SER A 59 -4.42 4.11 -8.38
N GLN A 60 -3.33 4.82 -8.69
CA GLN A 60 -3.14 6.24 -8.39
C GLN A 60 -4.20 7.14 -9.04
N ILE A 61 -4.83 6.70 -10.12
CA ILE A 61 -5.92 7.43 -10.79
C ILE A 61 -7.32 6.87 -10.49
N GLY A 62 -7.43 5.88 -9.61
CA GLY A 62 -8.69 5.23 -9.24
C GLY A 62 -9.24 4.24 -10.29
N ASP A 63 -8.44 3.86 -11.30
CA ASP A 63 -8.84 2.90 -12.33
C ASP A 63 -8.64 1.45 -11.84
N TYR A 64 -9.43 1.06 -10.86
CA TYR A 64 -9.25 -0.22 -10.17
C TYR A 64 -9.51 -1.45 -11.06
N CYS A 65 -10.27 -1.31 -12.14
CA CYS A 65 -10.46 -2.38 -13.10
C CYS A 65 -9.14 -2.72 -13.81
N HIS A 66 -8.44 -1.71 -14.33
CA HIS A 66 -7.13 -1.92 -14.95
C HIS A 66 -6.04 -2.26 -13.92
N THR A 67 -6.13 -1.76 -12.68
CA THR A 67 -5.25 -2.20 -11.58
C THR A 67 -5.32 -3.71 -11.38
N LEU A 68 -6.51 -4.28 -11.25
CA LEU A 68 -6.70 -5.73 -11.05
C LEU A 68 -6.23 -6.54 -12.26
N ALA A 69 -6.45 -6.03 -13.48
CA ALA A 69 -5.98 -6.68 -14.71
C ALA A 69 -4.45 -6.70 -14.79
N ALA A 70 -3.79 -5.58 -14.50
CA ALA A 70 -2.33 -5.46 -14.50
C ALA A 70 -1.69 -6.29 -13.37
N GLN A 71 -2.28 -6.30 -12.18
CA GLN A 71 -1.89 -7.19 -11.08
C GLN A 71 -1.96 -8.66 -11.52
N SER A 72 -3.09 -9.08 -12.10
CA SER A 72 -3.26 -10.47 -12.55
C SER A 72 -2.23 -10.87 -13.60
N ALA A 73 -1.85 -9.95 -14.49
CA ALA A 73 -0.80 -10.17 -15.48
C ALA A 73 0.59 -10.27 -14.82
N PHE A 74 0.91 -9.39 -13.87
CA PHE A 74 2.15 -9.43 -13.10
C PHE A 74 2.29 -10.77 -12.35
N GLU A 75 1.24 -11.20 -11.65
CA GLU A 75 1.25 -12.46 -10.89
C GLU A 75 1.43 -13.67 -11.80
N LYS A 76 0.78 -13.69 -12.97
CA LYS A 76 0.99 -14.75 -13.97
C LYS A 76 2.44 -14.80 -14.47
N GLY A 77 3.08 -13.66 -14.69
CA GLY A 77 4.50 -13.61 -15.10
C GLY A 77 5.47 -13.96 -13.97
N ARG A 78 5.12 -13.62 -12.72
CA ARG A 78 5.92 -13.93 -11.51
C ARG A 78 5.85 -15.40 -11.13
N ASN A 79 4.70 -16.03 -11.29
CA ASN A 79 4.50 -17.43 -10.98
C ASN A 79 5.28 -18.28 -12.00
N SER A 80 6.44 -18.78 -11.58
CA SER A 80 7.13 -19.85 -12.30
C SER A 80 6.17 -21.04 -12.46
N PRO A 81 6.12 -21.72 -13.62
CA PRO A 81 5.15 -22.79 -13.93
C PRO A 81 5.18 -24.03 -13.00
N ASP A 82 5.90 -24.00 -11.89
CA ASP A 82 5.83 -25.04 -10.86
C ASP A 82 4.57 -24.87 -10.00
N ASN A 83 3.40 -24.98 -10.65
CA ASN A 83 2.07 -24.97 -10.05
C ASN A 83 1.75 -26.29 -9.32
N ASN A 84 2.77 -27.06 -8.91
CA ASN A 84 2.59 -28.32 -8.20
C ASN A 84 2.30 -28.14 -6.70
N ILE A 85 2.18 -26.91 -6.21
CA ILE A 85 1.65 -26.64 -4.86
C ILE A 85 0.16 -26.96 -4.86
N ARG A 86 -0.16 -28.22 -4.58
CA ARG A 86 -1.52 -28.66 -4.30
C ARG A 86 -1.83 -28.35 -2.85
N PHE A 87 -2.84 -27.52 -2.63
CA PHE A 87 -3.36 -27.30 -1.29
C PHE A 87 -3.93 -28.62 -0.75
N ASP A 88 -3.41 -29.14 0.35
CA ASP A 88 -3.89 -30.38 0.95
C ASP A 88 -5.27 -30.15 1.59
N PRO A 89 -6.36 -30.76 1.06
CA PRO A 89 -7.69 -30.60 1.64
C PRO A 89 -7.79 -31.18 3.06
N ALA A 90 -6.95 -32.15 3.42
CA ALA A 90 -6.92 -32.69 4.78
C ALA A 90 -6.32 -31.68 5.76
N TYR A 91 -5.25 -30.97 5.38
CA TYR A 91 -4.73 -29.83 6.12
C TYR A 91 -5.77 -28.71 6.25
N ALA A 92 -6.46 -28.35 5.16
CA ALA A 92 -7.49 -27.32 5.15
C ALA A 92 -8.62 -27.57 6.16
N ARG A 93 -9.07 -28.82 6.27
CA ARG A 93 -10.14 -29.24 7.19
C ARG A 93 -9.78 -29.09 8.67
N GLN A 94 -8.51 -28.88 9.01
CA GLN A 94 -8.09 -28.63 10.39
C GLN A 94 -8.37 -27.19 10.84
N PHE A 95 -8.67 -26.29 9.89
CA PHE A 95 -8.91 -24.89 10.16
C PHE A 95 -10.37 -24.52 9.89
N HIS A 96 -10.88 -23.59 10.68
CA HIS A 96 -12.17 -22.95 10.42
C HIS A 96 -11.93 -21.46 10.13
N ALA A 97 -12.61 -20.94 9.12
CA ALA A 97 -12.54 -19.52 8.80
C ALA A 97 -13.16 -18.71 9.95
N VAL A 98 -12.47 -17.66 10.35
CA VAL A 98 -12.97 -16.67 11.32
C VAL A 98 -12.92 -15.29 10.69
N ALA A 99 -13.73 -14.36 11.20
CA ALA A 99 -13.68 -12.97 10.76
C ALA A 99 -12.28 -12.39 11.07
N ALA A 100 -11.58 -11.90 10.04
CA ALA A 100 -10.19 -11.50 10.15
C ALA A 100 -9.98 -10.32 11.10
N GLN A 101 -10.79 -9.26 10.98
CA GLN A 101 -10.67 -8.04 11.79
C GLN A 101 -10.75 -8.31 13.31
N PRO A 102 -11.81 -8.95 13.85
CA PRO A 102 -11.88 -9.20 15.30
C PRO A 102 -10.79 -10.13 15.79
N GLU A 103 -10.41 -11.16 15.02
CA GLU A 103 -9.34 -12.07 15.44
C GLU A 103 -7.97 -11.38 15.45
N LEU A 104 -7.67 -10.54 14.46
CA LEU A 104 -6.44 -9.76 14.44
C LEU A 104 -6.41 -8.75 15.59
N LEU A 105 -7.51 -8.02 15.83
CA LEU A 105 -7.60 -7.11 16.98
C LEU A 105 -7.39 -7.85 18.30
N ARG A 106 -7.96 -9.05 18.47
CA ARG A 106 -7.72 -9.87 19.67
C ARG A 106 -6.24 -10.20 19.83
N ARG A 107 -5.54 -10.53 18.74
CA ARG A 107 -4.09 -10.83 18.76
C ARG A 107 -3.22 -9.60 19.01
N THR A 108 -3.63 -8.41 18.57
CA THR A 108 -2.86 -7.17 18.75
C THR A 108 -2.97 -6.60 20.16
N ALA A 109 -3.97 -7.00 20.94
CA ALA A 109 -4.23 -6.45 22.28
C ALA A 109 -3.04 -6.58 23.26
N THR A 110 -2.20 -7.61 23.09
CA THR A 110 -1.01 -7.86 23.91
C THR A 110 0.29 -7.44 23.23
N ARG A 111 0.22 -6.72 22.10
CA ARG A 111 1.38 -6.31 21.30
C ARG A 111 1.69 -4.84 21.49
N GLN A 112 2.97 -4.51 21.38
CA GLN A 112 3.46 -3.14 21.38
C GLN A 112 3.77 -2.65 19.97
N LEU A 113 4.07 -3.56 19.04
CA LEU A 113 4.32 -3.26 17.65
C LEU A 113 3.47 -4.20 16.78
N VAL A 114 2.78 -3.62 15.79
CA VAL A 114 2.06 -4.36 14.75
C VAL A 114 2.63 -3.92 13.41
N LEU A 115 3.06 -4.90 12.61
CA LEU A 115 3.54 -4.69 11.25
C LEU A 115 2.48 -5.23 10.29
N LEU A 116 1.90 -4.35 9.49
CA LEU A 116 0.99 -4.73 8.41
C LEU A 116 1.79 -4.65 7.10
N ASN A 117 1.79 -5.74 6.32
CA ASN A 117 2.41 -5.77 5.00
C ASN A 117 1.36 -5.52 3.93
N GLU A 118 1.75 -4.89 2.84
CA GLU A 118 0.85 -4.54 1.75
C GLU A 118 1.49 -4.69 0.38
N ALA A 119 0.67 -5.04 -0.59
CA ALA A 119 1.03 -4.86 -1.98
C ALA A 119 0.75 -3.40 -2.40
N HIS A 120 1.73 -2.73 -3.02
CA HIS A 120 1.63 -1.33 -3.47
C HIS A 120 0.52 -1.09 -4.50
N TYR A 121 0.22 -2.10 -5.30
CA TYR A 121 -0.78 -2.04 -6.36
C TYR A 121 -2.18 -2.46 -5.91
N GLN A 122 -2.40 -2.79 -4.63
CA GLN A 122 -3.68 -3.32 -4.15
C GLN A 122 -4.32 -2.35 -3.13
N PRO A 123 -5.20 -1.44 -3.58
CA PRO A 123 -5.90 -0.48 -2.72
C PRO A 123 -6.74 -1.13 -1.62
N LEU A 124 -7.23 -2.35 -1.83
CA LEU A 124 -7.98 -3.08 -0.79
C LEU A 124 -7.16 -3.31 0.48
N ASN A 125 -5.83 -3.39 0.39
CA ASN A 125 -4.97 -3.46 1.56
C ASN A 125 -5.06 -2.17 2.41
N ARG A 126 -5.18 -1.00 1.77
CA ARG A 126 -5.33 0.29 2.46
C ARG A 126 -6.69 0.41 3.13
N VAL A 127 -7.74 -0.05 2.45
CA VAL A 127 -9.10 -0.13 3.00
C VAL A 127 -9.12 -1.05 4.24
N PHE A 128 -8.47 -2.20 4.17
CA PHE A 128 -8.35 -3.12 5.28
C PHE A 128 -7.57 -2.52 6.46
N THR A 129 -6.39 -1.96 6.21
CA THR A 129 -5.59 -1.27 7.24
C THR A 129 -6.39 -0.16 7.91
N ARG A 130 -7.09 0.67 7.14
CA ARG A 130 -7.97 1.72 7.67
C ARG A 130 -9.04 1.15 8.60
N SER A 131 -9.67 0.04 8.23
CA SER A 131 -10.70 -0.63 9.06
C SER A 131 -10.18 -1.09 10.43
N MET A 132 -8.88 -1.35 10.55
CA MET A 132 -8.24 -1.77 11.80
C MET A 132 -7.92 -0.59 12.74
N LEU A 133 -7.75 0.63 12.21
CA LEU A 133 -7.18 1.76 12.96
C LEU A 133 -7.96 2.13 14.22
N ALA A 134 -9.30 2.17 14.16
CA ALA A 134 -10.11 2.50 15.34
C ALA A 134 -9.95 1.45 16.46
N GLY A 135 -9.95 0.16 16.11
CA GLY A 135 -9.74 -0.92 17.07
C GLY A 135 -8.33 -0.93 17.66
N LEU A 136 -7.31 -0.65 16.85
CA LEU A 136 -5.94 -0.50 17.32
C LEU A 136 -5.81 0.70 18.27
N TYR A 137 -6.42 1.83 17.94
CA TYR A 137 -6.40 2.98 18.82
C TYR A 137 -7.10 2.74 20.16
N ALA A 138 -8.23 2.03 20.16
CA ALA A 138 -8.88 1.60 21.40
C ALA A 138 -7.98 0.71 22.27
N GLN A 139 -7.03 -0.02 21.67
CA GLN A 139 -6.02 -0.83 22.37
C GLN A 139 -4.78 -0.05 22.82
N GLY A 140 -4.75 1.27 22.66
CA GLY A 140 -3.64 2.13 23.09
C GLY A 140 -2.55 2.37 22.04
N PHE A 141 -2.73 1.93 20.79
CA PHE A 141 -1.82 2.33 19.70
C PHE A 141 -2.02 3.83 19.39
N ARG A 142 -0.92 4.57 19.27
CA ARG A 142 -0.96 6.05 19.08
C ARG A 142 -0.14 6.55 17.90
N TYR A 143 0.66 5.68 17.30
CA TYR A 143 1.54 6.02 16.19
C TYR A 143 1.26 5.09 15.03
N LEU A 144 0.95 5.69 13.88
CA LEU A 144 0.89 5.00 12.58
C LEU A 144 2.09 5.45 11.77
N CYS A 145 3.00 4.52 11.50
CA CYS A 145 4.14 4.75 10.62
C CYS A 145 3.81 4.18 9.23
N LEU A 146 3.96 4.99 8.20
CA LEU A 146 3.70 4.63 6.81
C LEU A 146 5.01 4.75 6.04
N GLU A 147 5.39 3.71 5.28
CA GLU A 147 6.57 3.77 4.41
C GLU A 147 6.54 4.94 3.43
N ASP A 148 5.34 5.34 3.01
CA ASP A 148 5.14 6.41 2.03
C ASP A 148 5.60 7.79 2.54
N LEU A 149 5.69 7.97 3.86
CA LEU A 149 6.07 9.23 4.47
C LEU A 149 7.59 9.34 4.61
N ALA A 150 8.16 10.34 3.93
CA ALA A 150 9.56 10.67 4.05
C ALA A 150 9.92 11.18 5.46
N ASN A 151 11.17 10.99 5.85
CA ASN A 151 11.74 11.49 7.10
C ASN A 151 12.77 12.60 6.85
N GLY A 152 13.09 13.37 7.88
CA GLY A 152 14.14 14.39 7.82
C GLY A 152 13.76 15.59 6.94
N PRO A 153 14.71 16.21 6.21
CA PRO A 153 14.47 17.41 5.39
C PRO A 153 13.39 17.24 4.30
N GLN A 154 13.13 16.01 3.87
CA GLN A 154 12.14 15.68 2.84
C GLN A 154 10.75 15.39 3.42
N ALA A 155 10.59 15.38 4.74
CA ALA A 155 9.30 15.13 5.38
C ALA A 155 8.30 16.25 5.10
N ASP A 156 7.04 15.89 4.87
CA ASP A 156 5.91 16.82 4.83
C ASP A 156 5.57 17.30 6.25
N ALA A 157 6.44 18.15 6.81
CA ALA A 157 6.34 18.64 8.18
C ALA A 157 4.95 19.18 8.57
N PRO A 158 4.21 19.88 7.68
CA PRO A 158 2.85 20.35 7.98
C PRO A 158 1.79 19.26 8.06
N LEU A 159 2.04 18.01 7.64
CA LEU A 159 1.01 16.96 7.50
C LEU A 159 0.14 16.80 8.75
N ASN A 160 0.78 16.70 9.92
CA ASN A 160 0.11 16.53 11.21
C ASN A 160 -0.71 17.76 11.66
N GLN A 161 -0.43 18.94 11.12
CA GLN A 161 -1.18 20.17 11.38
C GLN A 161 -2.31 20.35 10.35
N ARG A 162 -2.00 20.06 9.08
CA ARG A 162 -2.92 20.17 7.95
C ARG A 162 -4.03 19.12 7.98
N LYS A 163 -3.76 17.93 8.53
CA LYS A 163 -4.70 16.80 8.68
C LYS A 163 -5.16 16.14 7.37
N TYR A 164 -4.44 16.39 6.28
CA TYR A 164 -4.67 15.71 5.01
C TYR A 164 -3.39 15.70 4.17
N PRO A 165 -3.18 14.66 3.35
CA PRO A 165 -2.07 14.58 2.44
C PRO A 165 -2.29 15.46 1.22
N THR A 166 -1.19 15.75 0.56
CA THR A 166 -1.12 16.40 -0.74
C THR A 166 -0.32 15.52 -1.68
N ARG A 167 -0.28 15.90 -2.95
CA ARG A 167 0.54 15.19 -3.95
C ARG A 167 2.03 15.14 -3.60
N ALA A 168 2.51 16.05 -2.73
CA ALA A 168 3.89 16.08 -2.27
C ALA A 168 4.13 15.30 -0.97
N THR A 169 3.10 14.69 -0.37
CA THR A 169 3.20 13.99 0.92
C THR A 169 3.94 12.66 0.79
N GLY A 170 3.68 11.92 -0.28
CA GLY A 170 4.28 10.63 -0.57
C GLY A 170 3.91 10.14 -1.97
N TYR A 171 4.60 9.11 -2.44
CA TYR A 171 4.41 8.55 -3.78
C TYR A 171 3.08 7.77 -3.89
N TYR A 172 2.73 7.03 -2.84
CA TYR A 172 1.49 6.26 -2.74
C TYR A 172 0.30 7.09 -2.26
N SER A 173 0.53 8.24 -1.61
CA SER A 173 -0.49 9.22 -1.21
C SER A 173 -1.35 9.71 -2.39
N LEU A 174 -0.85 9.58 -3.62
CA LEU A 174 -1.60 9.86 -4.85
C LEU A 174 -2.78 8.89 -5.05
N GLU A 175 -2.71 7.67 -4.52
CA GLU A 175 -3.77 6.68 -4.59
C GLU A 175 -4.94 7.07 -3.66
N PRO A 176 -6.20 7.09 -4.16
CA PRO A 176 -7.34 7.57 -3.38
C PRO A 176 -7.54 6.87 -2.02
N GLN A 177 -7.41 5.54 -1.92
CA GLN A 177 -7.58 4.84 -0.65
C GLN A 177 -6.40 5.04 0.31
N TYR A 178 -5.19 5.27 -0.19
CA TYR A 178 -4.02 5.64 0.61
C TYR A 178 -4.21 7.03 1.21
N GLY A 179 -4.57 8.01 0.38
CA GLY A 179 -4.86 9.36 0.87
C GLY A 179 -6.00 9.36 1.90
N GLU A 180 -7.03 8.54 1.70
CA GLU A 180 -8.11 8.35 2.68
C GLU A 180 -7.65 7.64 3.97
N LEU A 181 -6.70 6.69 3.90
CA LEU A 181 -6.10 6.07 5.09
C LEU A 181 -5.38 7.13 5.94
N GLU A 182 -4.60 8.01 5.31
CA GLU A 182 -3.88 9.09 5.98
C GLU A 182 -4.84 10.13 6.57
N ARG A 183 -5.81 10.59 5.78
CA ARG A 183 -6.86 11.51 6.26
C ARG A 183 -7.61 10.92 7.44
N TYR A 184 -7.97 9.64 7.38
CA TYR A 184 -8.68 8.98 8.48
C TYR A 184 -7.82 8.91 9.75
N ALA A 185 -6.53 8.56 9.62
CA ALA A 185 -5.60 8.49 10.73
C ALA A 185 -5.34 9.87 11.38
N LEU A 186 -5.29 10.93 10.56
CA LEU A 186 -5.02 12.31 11.01
C LEU A 186 -6.27 13.04 11.52
N GLY A 187 -7.43 12.74 10.92
CA GLY A 187 -8.64 13.55 10.96
C GLY A 187 -9.51 13.34 12.19
N ALA A 188 -10.18 12.19 12.34
CA ALA A 188 -11.37 12.16 13.21
C ALA A 188 -11.99 10.78 13.54
N VAL A 189 -11.24 9.75 13.96
CA VAL A 189 -11.84 8.64 14.76
C VAL A 189 -10.92 8.20 15.90
N LEU A 190 -10.06 9.11 16.39
CA LEU A 190 -9.17 8.84 17.52
C LEU A 190 -9.27 9.92 18.62
N ASN A 191 -10.22 10.85 18.52
CA ASN A 191 -10.53 11.78 19.60
C ASN A 191 -11.68 11.23 20.45
#